data_AF-A0A928Z9J6-F1
#
_entry.id   AF-A0A928Z9J6-F1
#
_cell.length_a   1.000
_cell.length_b   1.000
_cell.length_c   1.000
_cell.angle_alpha   90.00
_cell.angle_beta   90.00
_cell.angle_gamma   90.00
#
_symmetry.space_group_name_H-M   'P 1'
#
loop_
_entity.id
_entity.type
_entity.pdbx_description
1 polymer ?
#
loop_
_entity_poly.entity_id
_entity_poly.type
_entity_poly.pdbx_seq_one_letter_code
_entity_poly.pdbx_strand_id
1 'polypeptide(L)'
;MFANLRRLVPFFDAAVSDWAWEARVLSWLTGVWLVMGLIVLFSASYPTASLEHGDGMYYFKRQLIWAVVGSIGFWIVVRTPLTYLLGIARWFLLLIFILLGLILVPGVGTTVNGATRWISIGSIPIQPSELLKPFLILQAAKIFGRWNQLRVQHRFTWLGIWGLMLVLILLQPNLSTTGLCGMMLWLMALAAGLPYKMLGGTALSGALLAGISIAFKEYQRRRILSFLNPWA
;
A
#
# COMPACT_ATOMS: atom_id res chain seq x y z
N MET A 1 14.80 -34.12 10.77
CA MET A 1 13.80 -33.66 9.79
C MET A 1 13.11 -32.33 10.18
N PHE A 2 12.84 -32.05 11.47
CA PHE A 2 12.19 -30.80 11.92
C PHE A 2 13.05 -29.52 11.87
N ALA A 3 14.38 -29.62 11.75
CA ALA A 3 15.27 -28.45 11.73
C ALA A 3 15.11 -27.57 10.47
N ASN A 4 14.71 -28.15 9.34
CA ASN A 4 14.48 -27.40 8.10
C ASN A 4 13.10 -26.72 8.05
N LEU A 5 12.09 -27.22 8.77
CA LEU A 5 10.78 -26.57 8.79
C LEU A 5 10.80 -25.21 9.49
N ARG A 6 11.64 -25.04 10.52
CA ARG A 6 11.82 -23.74 11.19
C ARG A 6 12.37 -22.67 10.25
N ARG A 7 13.16 -23.05 9.23
CA ARG A 7 13.67 -22.13 8.20
C ARG A 7 12.60 -21.65 7.21
N LEU A 8 11.48 -22.36 7.11
CA LEU A 8 10.37 -22.03 6.21
C LEU A 8 9.40 -21.01 6.83
N VAL A 9 9.34 -20.93 8.16
CA VAL A 9 8.51 -19.95 8.86
C VAL A 9 9.39 -18.75 9.24
N PRO A 10 9.22 -17.58 8.60
CA PRO A 10 10.11 -16.43 8.78
C PRO A 10 10.25 -15.96 10.24
N PHE A 11 9.26 -16.24 11.09
CA PHE A 11 9.26 -15.86 12.51
C PHE A 11 10.10 -16.78 13.42
N PHE A 12 10.40 -17.99 12.97
CA PHE A 12 11.14 -19.01 13.74
C PHE A 12 12.46 -19.43 13.07
N ASP A 13 12.88 -18.70 12.03
CA ASP A 13 14.10 -18.98 11.32
C ASP A 13 15.31 -18.73 12.24
N ALA A 14 16.19 -19.73 12.34
CA ALA A 14 17.39 -19.64 13.16
C ALA A 14 18.32 -18.51 12.70
N ALA A 15 18.29 -18.12 11.42
CA ALA A 15 19.06 -17.00 10.91
C ALA A 15 18.61 -15.62 11.44
N VAL A 16 17.41 -15.54 12.05
CA VAL A 16 16.91 -14.31 12.70
C VAL A 16 17.71 -13.98 13.96
N SER A 17 18.42 -14.96 14.57
CA SER A 17 19.27 -14.67 15.74
C SER A 17 20.34 -13.63 15.44
N ASP A 18 20.84 -13.61 14.21
CA ASP A 18 21.96 -12.77 13.78
C ASP A 18 21.49 -11.36 13.36
N TRP A 19 20.17 -11.12 13.33
CA TRP A 19 19.62 -9.82 12.99
C TRP A 19 19.73 -8.83 14.16
N ALA A 20 19.75 -7.54 13.81
CA ALA A 20 19.59 -6.46 14.77
C ALA A 20 18.31 -6.66 15.60
N TRP A 21 18.36 -6.29 16.88
CA TRP A 21 17.27 -6.61 17.81
C TRP A 21 15.94 -5.96 17.41
N GLU A 22 15.98 -4.79 16.80
CA GLU A 22 14.82 -4.06 16.26
C GLU A 22 14.12 -4.89 15.18
N ALA A 23 14.89 -5.46 14.24
CA ALA A 23 14.35 -6.28 13.14
C ALA A 23 13.70 -7.56 13.66
N ARG A 24 14.26 -8.16 14.72
CA ARG A 24 13.68 -9.34 15.39
C ARG A 24 12.35 -8.97 16.04
N VAL A 25 12.31 -7.89 16.81
CA VAL A 25 11.09 -7.42 17.49
C VAL A 25 9.98 -7.09 16.48
N LEU A 26 10.30 -6.38 15.40
CA LEU A 26 9.32 -6.04 14.35
C LEU A 26 8.75 -7.28 13.66
N SER A 27 9.59 -8.27 13.38
CA SER A 27 9.16 -9.53 12.79
C SER A 27 8.22 -10.29 13.75
N TRP A 28 8.60 -10.40 15.01
CA TRP A 28 7.76 -11.03 16.04
C TRP A 28 6.41 -10.33 16.21
N LEU A 29 6.40 -8.99 16.30
CA LEU A 29 5.16 -8.23 16.39
C LEU A 29 4.27 -8.48 15.17
N THR A 30 4.84 -8.48 13.97
CA THR A 30 4.07 -8.76 12.74
C THR A 30 3.41 -10.14 12.79
N GLY A 31 4.12 -11.17 13.28
CA GLY A 31 3.57 -12.51 13.49
C GLY A 31 2.43 -12.53 14.51
N VAL A 32 2.60 -11.85 15.65
CA VAL A 32 1.55 -11.74 16.69
C VAL A 32 0.30 -11.05 16.14
N TRP A 33 0.45 -9.93 15.46
CA TRP A 33 -0.68 -9.19 14.87
C TRP A 33 -1.39 -9.99 13.77
N LEU A 34 -0.65 -10.78 12.98
CA LEU A 34 -1.24 -11.69 11.98
C LEU A 34 -2.14 -12.75 12.65
N VAL A 35 -1.65 -13.41 13.70
CA VAL A 35 -2.42 -14.45 14.42
C VAL A 35 -3.63 -13.84 15.12
N MET A 36 -3.45 -12.72 15.81
CA MET A 36 -4.56 -11.99 16.45
C MET A 36 -5.63 -11.58 15.43
N GLY A 37 -5.21 -11.08 14.27
CA GLY A 37 -6.13 -10.73 13.18
C GLY A 37 -6.93 -11.94 12.67
N LEU A 38 -6.29 -13.12 12.55
CA LEU A 38 -6.98 -14.35 12.17
C LEU A 38 -8.02 -14.80 13.20
N ILE A 39 -7.70 -14.70 14.50
CA ILE A 39 -8.63 -15.04 15.59
C ILE A 39 -9.84 -14.10 15.58
N VAL A 40 -9.60 -12.80 15.49
CA VAL A 40 -10.68 -11.79 15.44
C VAL A 40 -11.54 -11.97 14.20
N LEU A 41 -10.93 -12.21 13.03
CA LEU A 41 -11.68 -12.49 11.81
C LEU A 41 -12.58 -13.72 11.97
N PHE A 42 -12.04 -14.82 12.51
CA PHE A 42 -12.82 -16.02 12.75
C PHE A 42 -14.03 -15.73 13.66
N SER A 43 -13.80 -15.07 14.79
CA SER A 43 -14.87 -14.75 15.75
C SER A 43 -15.96 -13.86 15.15
N ALA A 44 -15.59 -12.84 14.36
CA ALA A 44 -16.55 -11.88 13.82
C ALA A 44 -17.29 -12.39 12.56
N SER A 45 -16.64 -13.23 11.76
CA SER A 45 -17.17 -13.64 10.45
C SER A 45 -17.88 -15.00 10.46
N TYR A 46 -17.73 -15.81 11.51
CA TYR A 46 -18.30 -17.16 11.58
C TYR A 46 -19.84 -17.19 11.40
N PRO A 47 -20.63 -16.35 12.09
CA PRO A 47 -22.09 -16.37 11.93
C PRO A 47 -22.52 -16.00 10.51
N THR A 48 -21.92 -14.94 9.96
CA THR A 48 -22.20 -14.45 8.61
C THR A 48 -21.81 -15.47 7.54
N ALA A 49 -20.63 -16.10 7.69
CA ALA A 49 -20.15 -17.12 6.77
C ALA A 49 -21.05 -18.36 6.73
N SER A 50 -21.56 -18.77 7.91
CA SER A 50 -22.48 -19.90 8.01
C SER A 50 -23.82 -19.61 7.31
N LEU A 51 -24.29 -18.37 7.34
CA LEU A 51 -25.56 -17.96 6.72
C LEU A 51 -25.42 -17.76 5.20
N GLU A 52 -24.35 -17.12 4.74
CA GLU A 52 -24.17 -16.78 3.32
C GLU A 52 -23.59 -17.93 2.49
N HIS A 53 -22.67 -18.72 3.06
CA HIS A 53 -21.88 -19.72 2.31
C HIS A 53 -22.10 -21.15 2.80
N GLY A 54 -22.89 -21.37 3.85
CA GLY A 54 -23.11 -22.68 4.46
C GLY A 54 -21.87 -23.29 5.14
N ASP A 55 -20.75 -22.56 5.17
CA ASP A 55 -19.49 -22.94 5.83
C ASP A 55 -19.00 -21.76 6.67
N GLY A 56 -19.13 -21.88 8.00
CA GLY A 56 -18.66 -20.87 8.96
C GLY A 56 -17.16 -20.56 8.86
N MET A 57 -16.37 -21.48 8.29
CA MET A 57 -14.92 -21.34 8.12
C MET A 57 -14.53 -20.71 6.78
N TYR A 58 -15.48 -20.37 5.90
CA TYR A 58 -15.21 -19.92 4.54
C TYR A 58 -14.21 -18.75 4.47
N TYR A 59 -14.49 -17.64 5.18
CA TYR A 59 -13.61 -16.47 5.20
C TYR A 59 -12.27 -16.76 5.90
N PHE A 60 -12.26 -17.60 6.93
CA PHE A 60 -11.05 -17.99 7.66
C PHE A 60 -10.08 -18.78 6.76
N LYS A 61 -10.58 -19.81 6.05
CA LYS A 61 -9.76 -20.61 5.11
C LYS A 61 -9.14 -19.72 4.03
N ARG A 62 -9.91 -18.80 3.47
CA ARG A 62 -9.42 -17.87 2.44
C ARG A 62 -8.35 -16.92 2.98
N GLN A 63 -8.57 -16.37 4.18
CA GLN A 63 -7.58 -15.50 4.82
C GLN A 63 -6.31 -16.26 5.19
N LEU A 64 -6.41 -17.53 5.59
CA LEU A 64 -5.26 -18.37 5.90
C LEU A 64 -4.37 -18.57 4.67
N ILE A 65 -4.96 -18.80 3.49
CA ILE A 65 -4.21 -18.89 2.21
C ILE A 65 -3.47 -17.58 1.94
N TRP A 66 -4.15 -16.44 2.06
CA TRP A 66 -3.53 -15.12 1.87
C TRP A 66 -2.44 -14.81 2.91
N ALA A 67 -2.60 -15.26 4.15
CA ALA A 67 -1.60 -15.12 5.20
C ALA A 67 -0.34 -15.95 4.87
N VAL A 68 -0.50 -17.16 4.34
CA VAL A 68 0.63 -17.99 3.87
C VAL A 68 1.33 -17.34 2.69
N VAL A 69 0.59 -16.92 1.66
CA VAL A 69 1.15 -16.22 0.48
C VAL A 69 1.90 -14.95 0.90
N GLY A 70 1.30 -14.15 1.79
CA GLY A 70 1.93 -12.95 2.35
C GLY A 70 3.20 -13.26 3.15
N SER A 71 3.20 -14.35 3.93
CA SER A 71 4.37 -14.79 4.71
C SER A 71 5.53 -15.24 3.81
N ILE A 72 5.22 -15.93 2.70
CA ILE A 72 6.22 -16.28 1.67
C ILE A 72 6.79 -14.99 1.05
N GLY A 73 5.92 -14.04 0.67
CA GLY A 73 6.34 -12.75 0.13
C GLY A 73 7.26 -11.98 1.10
N PHE A 74 6.89 -11.92 2.39
CA PHE A 74 7.70 -11.33 3.44
C PHE A 74 9.09 -11.98 3.52
N TRP A 75 9.15 -13.31 3.55
CA TRP A 75 10.41 -14.05 3.62
C TRP A 75 11.34 -13.78 2.43
N ILE A 76 10.78 -13.70 1.21
CA ILE A 76 11.55 -13.36 0.00
C ILE A 76 12.10 -11.93 0.11
N VAL A 77 11.27 -10.97 0.48
CA VAL A 77 11.66 -9.55 0.53
C VAL A 77 12.75 -9.32 1.56
N VAL A 78 12.63 -9.89 2.76
CA VAL A 78 13.62 -9.69 3.84
C VAL A 78 14.98 -10.29 3.50
N ARG A 79 15.02 -11.36 2.69
CA ARG A 79 16.27 -11.96 2.21
C ARG A 79 16.85 -11.28 0.97
N THR A 80 16.12 -10.35 0.35
CA THR A 80 16.57 -9.67 -0.86
C THR A 80 17.40 -8.44 -0.47
N PRO A 81 18.61 -8.25 -1.04
CA PRO A 81 19.45 -7.08 -0.75
C PRO A 81 18.73 -5.77 -1.06
N LEU A 82 18.82 -4.80 -0.17
CA LEU A 82 18.19 -3.48 -0.34
C LEU A 82 18.66 -2.78 -1.63
N THR A 83 19.92 -2.95 -2.01
CA THR A 83 20.47 -2.41 -3.27
C THR A 83 19.73 -2.93 -4.50
N TYR A 84 19.37 -4.21 -4.49
CA TYR A 84 18.57 -4.83 -5.54
C TYR A 84 17.14 -4.26 -5.56
N LEU A 85 16.49 -4.19 -4.40
CA LEU A 85 15.14 -3.62 -4.26
C LEU A 85 15.07 -2.16 -4.77
N LEU A 86 16.06 -1.33 -4.42
CA LEU A 86 16.20 0.04 -4.91
C LEU A 86 16.55 0.13 -6.41
N GLY A 87 17.12 -0.94 -6.99
CA GLY A 87 17.39 -1.07 -8.41
C GLY A 87 16.10 -1.34 -9.21
N ILE A 88 15.27 -2.26 -8.72
CA ILE A 88 14.02 -2.66 -9.39
C ILE A 88 12.85 -1.71 -9.15
N ALA A 89 12.86 -0.91 -8.06
CA ALA A 89 11.75 -0.03 -7.68
C ALA A 89 11.26 0.88 -8.81
N ARG A 90 12.18 1.45 -9.61
CA ARG A 90 11.81 2.30 -10.75
C ARG A 90 10.99 1.55 -11.80
N TRP A 91 11.32 0.29 -12.07
CA TRP A 91 10.67 -0.50 -13.12
C TRP A 91 9.29 -0.95 -12.66
N PHE A 92 9.16 -1.38 -11.41
CA PHE A 92 7.86 -1.68 -10.81
C PHE A 92 6.96 -0.45 -10.73
N LEU A 93 7.49 0.74 -10.42
CA LEU A 93 6.71 1.97 -10.47
C LEU A 93 6.18 2.30 -11.86
N LEU A 94 7.00 2.11 -12.91
CA LEU A 94 6.55 2.31 -14.29
C LEU A 94 5.49 1.29 -14.69
N LEU A 95 5.66 0.02 -14.30
CA LEU A 95 4.64 -1.00 -14.49
C LEU A 95 3.32 -0.63 -13.80
N ILE A 96 3.40 -0.20 -12.54
CA ILE A 96 2.22 0.21 -11.76
C ILE A 96 1.58 1.47 -12.34
N PHE A 97 2.37 2.42 -12.84
CA PHE A 97 1.88 3.60 -13.55
C PHE A 97 1.02 3.19 -14.75
N ILE A 98 1.51 2.25 -15.57
CA ILE A 98 0.76 1.70 -16.71
C ILE A 98 -0.52 1.00 -16.23
N LEU A 99 -0.44 0.17 -15.19
CA LEU A 99 -1.61 -0.52 -14.63
C LEU A 99 -2.67 0.45 -14.08
N LEU A 100 -2.26 1.55 -13.44
CA LEU A 100 -3.17 2.59 -12.95
C LEU A 100 -3.90 3.28 -14.11
N GLY A 101 -3.20 3.54 -15.22
CA GLY A 101 -3.80 4.07 -16.43
C GLY A 101 -4.74 3.06 -17.09
N LEU A 102 -4.34 1.79 -17.14
CA LEU A 102 -5.12 0.71 -17.76
C LEU A 102 -6.47 0.48 -17.06
N ILE A 103 -6.54 0.65 -15.74
CA ILE A 103 -7.82 0.56 -14.99
C ILE A 103 -8.86 1.57 -15.50
N LEU A 104 -8.44 2.72 -16.00
CA LEU A 104 -9.35 3.75 -16.51
C LEU A 104 -9.94 3.38 -17.88
N VAL A 105 -9.41 2.38 -18.57
CA VAL A 105 -9.96 1.86 -19.82
C VAL A 105 -11.24 1.07 -19.51
N PRO A 106 -12.39 1.43 -20.12
CA PRO A 106 -13.63 0.70 -19.92
C PRO A 106 -13.46 -0.80 -20.24
N GLY A 107 -13.94 -1.66 -19.33
CA GLY A 107 -13.88 -3.11 -19.50
C GLY A 107 -12.65 -3.80 -18.90
N VAL A 108 -11.62 -3.07 -18.46
CA VAL A 108 -10.44 -3.67 -17.81
C VAL A 108 -10.59 -3.77 -16.29
N GLY A 109 -10.99 -2.69 -15.64
CA GLY A 109 -11.16 -2.67 -14.19
C GLY A 109 -12.50 -3.24 -13.74
N THR A 110 -12.51 -3.90 -12.58
CA THR A 110 -13.74 -4.35 -11.93
C THR A 110 -14.28 -3.28 -10.99
N THR A 111 -15.56 -2.96 -11.13
CA THR A 111 -16.26 -1.96 -10.30
C THR A 111 -16.83 -2.61 -9.05
N VAL A 112 -16.38 -2.17 -7.87
CA VAL A 112 -16.91 -2.60 -6.58
C VAL A 112 -17.33 -1.36 -5.80
N ASN A 113 -18.55 -1.34 -5.25
CA ASN A 113 -19.10 -0.21 -4.50
C ASN A 113 -19.00 1.14 -5.24
N GLY A 114 -19.27 1.14 -6.54
CA GLY A 114 -19.24 2.35 -7.38
C GLY A 114 -17.84 2.86 -7.73
N ALA A 115 -16.76 2.11 -7.45
CA ALA A 115 -15.41 2.48 -7.81
C ALA A 115 -14.67 1.37 -8.57
N THR A 116 -14.09 1.73 -9.71
CA THR A 116 -13.27 0.85 -10.55
C THR A 116 -11.82 0.95 -10.12
N ARG A 117 -11.35 -0.01 -9.32
CA ARG A 117 -10.03 0.03 -8.65
C ARG A 117 -9.23 -1.26 -8.73
N TRP A 118 -9.90 -2.35 -9.07
CA TRP A 118 -9.35 -3.70 -9.02
C TRP A 118 -9.16 -4.23 -10.44
N ILE A 119 -8.07 -4.94 -10.67
CA ILE A 119 -7.84 -5.74 -11.87
C ILE A 119 -7.93 -7.19 -11.43
N SER A 120 -8.89 -7.94 -11.96
CA SER A 120 -9.03 -9.36 -11.67
C SER A 120 -8.23 -10.17 -12.67
N ILE A 121 -7.17 -10.84 -12.20
CA ILE A 121 -6.43 -11.83 -12.98
C ILE A 121 -6.96 -13.20 -12.57
N GLY A 122 -7.93 -13.72 -13.34
CA GLY A 122 -8.69 -14.91 -12.96
C GLY A 122 -9.47 -14.67 -11.66
N SER A 123 -9.23 -15.50 -10.65
CA SER A 123 -9.87 -15.38 -9.32
C SER A 123 -9.15 -14.45 -8.34
N ILE A 124 -8.04 -13.83 -8.75
CA ILE A 124 -7.21 -12.99 -7.87
C ILE A 124 -7.48 -11.51 -8.18
N PRO A 125 -8.16 -10.78 -7.28
CA PRO A 125 -8.32 -9.34 -7.41
C PRO A 125 -7.02 -8.65 -6.97
N ILE A 126 -6.41 -7.87 -7.85
CA ILE A 126 -5.21 -7.07 -7.55
C ILE A 126 -5.59 -5.60 -7.59
N GLN A 127 -5.18 -4.85 -6.56
CA GLN A 127 -5.32 -3.40 -6.52
C GLN A 127 -3.95 -2.75 -6.78
N PRO A 128 -3.68 -2.19 -7.97
CA PRO A 128 -2.38 -1.60 -8.31
C PRO A 128 -1.97 -0.45 -7.37
N SER A 129 -2.95 0.29 -6.84
CA SER A 129 -2.69 1.37 -5.87
C SER A 129 -2.19 0.88 -4.51
N GLU A 130 -2.45 -0.39 -4.14
CA GLU A 130 -1.86 -1.02 -2.96
C GLU A 130 -0.41 -1.40 -3.22
N LEU A 131 -0.13 -2.00 -4.38
CA LEU A 131 1.23 -2.35 -4.82
C LEU A 131 2.12 -1.12 -5.00
N LEU A 132 1.54 0.04 -5.33
CA LEU A 132 2.28 1.29 -5.48
C LEU A 132 3.10 1.64 -4.23
N LYS A 133 2.51 1.51 -3.04
CA LYS A 133 3.01 2.07 -1.78
C LYS A 133 4.47 1.66 -1.45
N PRO A 134 4.84 0.36 -1.42
CA PRO A 134 6.22 -0.03 -1.12
C PRO A 134 7.22 0.51 -2.15
N PHE A 135 6.90 0.42 -3.45
CA PHE A 135 7.81 0.90 -4.49
C PHE A 135 7.91 2.43 -4.53
N LEU A 136 6.83 3.12 -4.16
CA LEU A 136 6.80 4.58 -4.02
C LEU A 136 7.79 5.03 -2.94
N ILE A 137 7.78 4.38 -1.77
CA ILE A 137 8.72 4.66 -0.68
C ILE A 137 10.16 4.36 -1.10
N LEU A 138 10.42 3.20 -1.71
CA LEU A 138 11.76 2.82 -2.15
C LEU A 138 12.34 3.83 -3.15
N GLN A 139 11.54 4.25 -4.13
CA GLN A 139 11.97 5.25 -5.09
C GLN A 139 12.08 6.64 -4.46
N ALA A 140 11.17 7.02 -3.56
CA ALA A 140 11.26 8.27 -2.82
C ALA A 140 12.53 8.34 -2.00
N ALA A 141 12.89 7.28 -1.28
CA ALA A 141 14.15 7.18 -0.54
C ALA A 141 15.37 7.39 -1.46
N LYS A 142 15.37 6.77 -2.65
CA LYS A 142 16.46 6.91 -3.62
C LYS A 142 16.60 8.32 -4.17
N ILE A 143 15.49 9.00 -4.45
CA ILE A 143 15.47 10.34 -5.04
C ILE A 143 15.73 11.41 -3.99
N PHE A 144 15.01 11.37 -2.86
CA PHE A 144 15.17 12.35 -1.80
C PHE A 144 16.49 12.21 -1.05
N GLY A 145 17.01 10.98 -0.86
CA GLY A 145 18.33 10.77 -0.25
C GLY A 145 19.50 11.34 -1.06
N ARG A 146 19.29 11.64 -2.36
CA ARG A 146 20.28 12.29 -3.24
C ARG A 146 19.79 13.63 -3.78
N TRP A 147 18.79 14.23 -3.15
CA TRP A 147 18.06 15.38 -3.70
C TRP A 147 18.98 16.49 -4.18
N ASN A 148 19.93 16.91 -3.34
CA ASN A 148 20.86 18.01 -3.64
C ASN A 148 21.87 17.70 -4.75
N GLN A 149 22.17 16.42 -4.99
CA GLN A 149 23.11 15.96 -6.02
C GLN A 149 22.42 15.79 -7.39
N LEU A 150 21.09 15.65 -7.41
CA LEU A 150 20.33 15.46 -8.64
C LEU A 150 20.18 16.77 -9.41
N ARG A 151 20.25 16.69 -10.74
CA ARG A 151 19.88 17.80 -11.63
C ARG A 151 18.42 18.21 -11.41
N VAL A 152 18.14 19.50 -11.49
CA VAL A 152 16.79 20.07 -11.32
C VAL A 152 15.76 19.39 -12.21
N GLN A 153 16.09 19.13 -13.48
CA GLN A 153 15.23 18.39 -14.42
C GLN A 153 14.83 17.02 -13.88
N HIS A 154 15.77 16.23 -13.35
CA HIS A 154 15.49 14.90 -12.81
C HIS A 154 14.59 14.95 -11.56
N ARG A 155 14.74 15.99 -10.73
CA ARG A 155 13.86 16.23 -9.57
C ARG A 155 12.42 16.44 -10.03
N PHE A 156 12.21 17.34 -10.99
CA PHE A 156 10.88 17.64 -11.53
C PHE A 156 10.28 16.46 -12.30
N THR A 157 11.07 15.65 -13.01
CA THR A 157 10.57 14.44 -13.66
C THR A 157 9.95 13.47 -12.66
N TRP A 158 10.62 13.18 -11.54
CA TRP A 158 10.09 12.25 -10.53
C TRP A 158 8.90 12.83 -9.77
N LEU A 159 8.94 14.12 -9.42
CA LEU A 159 7.78 14.80 -8.84
C LEU A 159 6.57 14.77 -9.78
N GLY A 160 6.79 14.98 -11.08
CA GLY A 160 5.75 14.89 -12.11
C GLY A 160 5.16 13.49 -12.24
N ILE A 161 6.02 12.45 -12.27
CA ILE A 161 5.57 11.05 -12.31
C ILE A 161 4.70 10.72 -11.08
N TRP A 162 5.15 11.06 -9.87
CA TRP A 162 4.38 10.81 -8.66
C TRP A 162 3.08 11.62 -8.62
N GLY A 163 3.12 12.90 -9.00
CA GLY A 163 1.92 13.73 -9.12
C GLY A 163 0.90 13.13 -10.08
N LEU A 164 1.35 12.65 -11.24
CA LEU A 164 0.49 12.00 -12.22
C LEU A 164 -0.08 10.68 -11.69
N MET A 165 0.70 9.86 -10.98
CA MET A 165 0.20 8.66 -10.30
C MET A 165 -0.91 8.99 -9.28
N LEU A 166 -0.73 10.04 -8.48
CA LEU A 166 -1.73 10.49 -7.52
C LEU A 166 -3.03 10.94 -8.20
N VAL A 167 -2.91 11.65 -9.33
CA VAL A 167 -4.06 12.04 -10.16
C VAL A 167 -4.78 10.80 -10.72
N LEU A 168 -4.04 9.83 -11.26
CA LEU A 168 -4.64 8.58 -11.76
C LEU A 168 -5.42 7.83 -10.67
N ILE A 169 -4.92 7.78 -9.43
CA ILE A 169 -5.63 7.17 -8.31
C ILE A 169 -6.87 7.98 -7.92
N LEU A 170 -6.79 9.31 -7.98
CA LEU A 170 -7.92 10.18 -7.69
C LEU A 170 -9.06 10.00 -8.72
N LEU A 171 -8.71 9.74 -9.99
CA LEU A 171 -9.66 9.38 -11.05
C LEU A 171 -10.34 8.02 -10.84
N GLN A 172 -9.76 7.13 -10.00
CA GLN A 172 -10.35 5.84 -9.58
C GLN A 172 -11.26 5.98 -8.33
N PRO A 173 -11.99 7.09 -8.24
CA PRO A 173 -12.54 7.70 -7.02
C PRO A 173 -11.90 7.34 -5.67
N ASN A 174 -10.57 7.24 -5.54
CA ASN A 174 -9.92 6.76 -4.32
C ASN A 174 -9.13 7.84 -3.55
N LEU A 175 -9.87 8.73 -2.87
CA LEU A 175 -9.29 9.85 -2.12
C LEU A 175 -8.37 9.39 -0.98
N SER A 176 -8.75 8.33 -0.24
CA SER A 176 -7.97 7.82 0.88
C SER A 176 -6.59 7.33 0.45
N THR A 177 -6.51 6.57 -0.64
CA THR A 177 -5.23 6.06 -1.12
C THR A 177 -4.39 7.16 -1.74
N THR A 178 -4.99 8.11 -2.46
CA THR A 178 -4.27 9.30 -2.96
C THR A 178 -3.68 10.11 -1.80
N GLY A 179 -4.47 10.40 -0.75
CA GLY A 179 -4.02 11.14 0.42
C GLY A 179 -2.90 10.42 1.18
N LEU A 180 -3.02 9.10 1.38
CA LEU A 180 -2.01 8.29 2.04
C LEU A 180 -0.69 8.27 1.24
N CYS A 181 -0.75 8.07 -0.08
CA CYS A 181 0.43 8.13 -0.94
C CYS A 181 1.09 9.52 -0.97
N GLY A 182 0.29 10.58 -1.03
CA GLY A 182 0.80 11.96 -0.95
C GLY A 182 1.47 12.25 0.40
N MET A 183 0.84 11.83 1.50
CA MET A 183 1.40 11.97 2.85
C MET A 183 2.69 11.17 3.02
N MET A 184 2.77 9.95 2.49
CA MET A 184 4.02 9.16 2.50
C MET A 184 5.15 9.89 1.78
N LEU A 185 4.90 10.42 0.58
CA LEU A 185 5.91 11.21 -0.15
C LEU A 185 6.35 12.44 0.64
N TRP A 186 5.39 13.15 1.25
CA TRP A 186 5.65 14.33 2.05
C TRP A 186 6.51 14.02 3.29
N LEU A 187 6.17 12.95 4.03
CA LEU A 187 6.94 12.50 5.19
C LEU A 187 8.35 12.04 4.80
N MET A 188 8.49 11.35 3.67
CA MET A 188 9.81 10.96 3.14
C MET A 188 10.65 12.19 2.75
N ALA A 189 10.02 13.21 2.15
CA ALA A 189 10.69 14.46 1.81
C ALA A 189 11.12 15.24 3.07
N LEU A 190 10.26 15.26 4.10
CA LEU A 190 10.58 15.85 5.41
C LEU A 190 11.77 15.12 6.06
N ALA A 191 11.74 13.78 6.09
CA ALA A 191 12.80 12.97 6.66
C ALA A 191 14.15 13.14 5.92
N ALA A 192 14.11 13.39 4.61
CA ALA A 192 15.30 13.68 3.81
C ALA A 192 15.83 15.12 3.99
N GLY A 193 15.16 15.96 4.79
CA GLY A 193 15.60 17.34 5.07
C GLY A 193 15.39 18.30 3.91
N LEU A 194 14.36 18.09 3.06
CA LEU A 194 14.04 19.04 2.00
C LEU A 194 13.62 20.41 2.58
N PRO A 195 13.85 21.53 1.86
CA PRO A 195 13.54 22.86 2.36
C PRO A 195 12.07 23.02 2.77
N TYR A 196 11.83 23.57 3.97
CA TYR A 196 10.47 23.78 4.51
C TYR A 196 9.56 24.59 3.57
N LYS A 197 10.11 25.51 2.76
CA LYS A 197 9.35 26.24 1.75
C LYS A 197 8.71 25.31 0.71
N MET A 198 9.43 24.25 0.27
CA MET A 198 8.91 23.26 -0.67
C MET A 198 7.89 22.34 0.00
N LEU A 199 8.15 21.94 1.24
CA LEU A 199 7.23 21.11 2.03
C LEU A 199 5.91 21.85 2.32
N GLY A 200 5.98 23.13 2.68
CA GLY A 200 4.80 23.98 2.87
C GLY A 200 4.01 24.18 1.57
N GLY A 201 4.70 24.44 0.45
CA GLY A 201 4.05 24.59 -0.85
C GLY A 201 3.32 23.32 -1.32
N THR A 202 3.93 22.14 -1.12
CA THR A 202 3.32 20.85 -1.48
C THR A 202 2.20 20.44 -0.53
N ALA A 203 2.30 20.75 0.76
CA ALA A 203 1.21 20.54 1.71
C ALA A 203 -0.01 21.41 1.39
N LEU A 204 0.22 22.70 1.10
CA LEU A 204 -0.84 23.63 0.73
C LEU A 204 -1.51 23.23 -0.58
N SER A 205 -0.73 22.88 -1.61
CA SER A 205 -1.31 22.44 -2.89
C SER A 205 -2.09 21.13 -2.75
N GLY A 206 -1.59 20.18 -1.95
CA GLY A 206 -2.29 18.94 -1.63
C GLY A 206 -3.63 19.19 -0.90
N ALA A 207 -3.63 20.07 0.10
CA ALA A 207 -4.84 20.46 0.84
C ALA A 207 -5.87 21.16 -0.06
N LEU A 208 -5.42 22.08 -0.93
CA LEU A 208 -6.29 22.74 -1.90
C LEU A 208 -6.92 21.75 -2.90
N LEU A 209 -6.11 20.85 -3.48
CA LEU A 209 -6.61 19.83 -4.39
C LEU A 209 -7.60 18.88 -3.71
N ALA A 210 -7.34 18.49 -2.47
CA ALA A 210 -8.28 17.69 -1.67
C ALA A 210 -9.60 18.46 -1.44
N GLY A 211 -9.52 19.73 -1.05
CA GLY A 211 -10.70 20.59 -0.85
C GLY A 211 -11.54 20.75 -2.12
N ILE A 212 -10.89 20.99 -3.27
CA ILE A 212 -11.53 21.05 -4.59
C ILE A 212 -12.21 19.70 -4.90
N SER A 213 -11.50 18.58 -4.74
CA SER A 213 -12.06 17.24 -4.99
C SER A 213 -13.32 16.98 -4.14
N ILE A 214 -13.29 17.36 -2.87
CA ILE A 214 -14.43 17.20 -1.95
C ILE A 214 -15.62 18.06 -2.38
N ALA A 215 -15.37 19.29 -2.85
CA ALA A 215 -16.43 20.20 -3.30
C ALA A 215 -17.15 19.68 -4.56
N PHE A 216 -16.43 19.03 -5.48
CA PHE A 216 -17.00 18.53 -6.74
C PHE A 216 -17.56 17.10 -6.66
N LYS A 217 -17.13 16.27 -5.69
CA LYS A 217 -17.56 14.88 -5.59
C LYS A 217 -18.47 14.66 -4.39
N GLU A 218 -19.78 14.62 -4.67
CA GLU A 218 -20.84 14.39 -3.68
C GLU A 218 -20.60 13.16 -2.78
N TYR A 219 -20.08 12.06 -3.34
CA TYR A 219 -19.68 10.88 -2.56
C TYR A 219 -18.62 11.19 -1.48
N GLN A 220 -17.61 11.98 -1.82
CA GLN A 220 -16.53 12.34 -0.88
C GLN A 220 -17.07 13.25 0.22
N ARG A 221 -17.94 14.21 -0.14
CA ARG A 221 -18.61 15.09 0.81
C ARG A 221 -19.48 14.31 1.79
N ARG A 222 -20.33 13.40 1.30
CA ARG A 222 -21.16 12.53 2.16
C ARG A 222 -20.32 11.69 3.11
N ARG A 223 -19.17 11.20 2.66
CA ARG A 223 -18.26 10.43 3.51
C ARG A 223 -17.67 11.29 4.64
N ILE A 224 -17.26 12.53 4.36
CA ILE A 224 -16.75 13.44 5.40
C ILE A 224 -17.86 13.87 6.36
N LEU A 225 -19.05 14.18 5.84
CA LEU A 225 -20.19 14.57 6.67
C LEU A 225 -20.64 13.44 7.59
N SER A 226 -20.71 12.19 7.10
CA SER A 226 -20.99 11.03 7.95
C SER A 226 -19.89 10.74 8.98
N PHE A 227 -18.63 11.11 8.72
CA PHE A 227 -17.59 11.04 9.75
C PHE A 227 -17.75 12.13 10.82
N LEU A 228 -18.10 13.35 10.43
CA LEU A 228 -18.28 14.47 11.36
C LEU A 228 -19.59 14.37 12.15
N ASN A 229 -20.63 13.81 11.54
CA ASN A 229 -21.91 13.58 12.15
C ASN A 229 -22.45 12.20 11.74
N PRO A 230 -22.04 11.12 12.43
CA PRO A 230 -22.47 9.76 12.13
C PRO A 230 -23.94 9.49 12.46
N TRP A 231 -24.61 10.43 13.13
CA TRP A 231 -25.98 10.31 13.63
C TRP A 231 -26.98 11.22 12.93
N ALA A 232 -26.54 12.03 11.95
CA ALA A 232 -27.42 12.88 11.14
C ALA A 232 -27.90 12.22 9.85
#